data_AF-A0A378FXK4-F1
#
_entry.id   AF-A0A378FXK4-F1
#
_cell.length_a   1.000
_cell.length_b   1.000
_cell.length_c   1.000
_cell.angle_alpha   90.00
_cell.angle_beta   90.00
_cell.angle_gamma   90.00
#
_symmetry.space_group_name_H-M   'P 1'
#
loop_
_entity.id
_entity.type
_entity.pdbx_description
1 polymer ?
#
loop_
_entity_poly.entity_id
_entity_poly.type
_entity_poly.pdbx_seq_one_letter_code
_entity_poly.pdbx_strand_id
1 'polypeptide(L)'
;MISNVKFNELEKRFDLLVEKVNVLEEKIRALTDSQGGEIPPGMTPVATLAAEYGISTKKAEELAKNTGVMLVKIKSGGFVAPDEKFREAARLVLRSAKRKYGSAYWFHPLLGKFQMSGGIPK
;
A
#
# COMPACT_ATOMS: atom_id res chain seq x y z
N MET A 1 4.42 46.84 5.80
CA MET A 1 3.27 46.78 4.87
C MET A 1 3.72 46.13 3.58
N ILE A 2 3.05 45.07 3.15
CA ILE A 2 3.26 44.53 1.79
C ILE A 2 2.71 45.57 0.80
N SER A 3 3.37 45.77 -0.34
CA SER A 3 2.82 46.67 -1.36
C SER A 3 1.60 46.03 -2.03
N ASN A 4 0.59 46.82 -2.40
CA ASN A 4 -0.61 46.32 -3.09
C ASN A 4 -0.27 45.50 -4.35
N VAL A 5 0.82 45.83 -5.04
CA VAL A 5 1.32 45.07 -6.20
C VAL A 5 1.76 43.65 -5.80
N LYS A 6 2.50 43.50 -4.70
CA LYS A 6 2.92 42.19 -4.19
C LYS A 6 1.75 41.37 -3.65
N PHE A 7 0.75 42.04 -3.07
CA PHE A 7 -0.48 41.38 -2.62
C PHE A 7 -1.28 40.80 -3.80
N ASN A 8 -1.52 41.61 -4.84
CA ASN A 8 -2.24 41.17 -6.04
C ASN A 8 -1.50 40.06 -6.79
N GLU A 9 -0.17 40.07 -6.79
CA GLU A 9 0.62 38.98 -7.37
C GLU A 9 0.50 37.68 -6.55
N LEU A 10 0.44 37.79 -5.22
CA LEU A 10 0.20 36.65 -4.34
C LEU A 10 -1.20 36.06 -4.55
N GLU A 11 -2.22 36.91 -4.65
CA GLU A 11 -3.62 36.50 -4.89
C GLU A 11 -3.74 35.69 -6.18
N LYS A 12 -3.16 36.19 -7.28
CA LYS A 12 -3.14 35.45 -8.56
C LYS A 12 -2.42 34.10 -8.48
N ARG A 13 -1.33 34.01 -7.71
CA ARG A 13 -0.61 32.75 -7.50
C ARG A 13 -1.43 31.78 -6.65
N PHE A 14 -2.16 32.30 -5.66
CA PHE A 14 -3.05 31.52 -4.82
C PHE A 14 -4.21 30.94 -5.64
N ASP A 15 -4.87 31.76 -6.47
CA ASP A 15 -5.95 31.30 -7.35
C ASP A 15 -5.47 30.18 -8.30
N LEU A 16 -4.29 30.36 -8.89
CA LEU A 16 -3.66 29.34 -9.75
C LEU A 16 -3.35 28.05 -8.98
N LEU A 17 -2.93 28.16 -7.72
CA LEU A 17 -2.67 27.01 -6.84
C LEU A 17 -3.98 26.27 -6.52
N VAL A 18 -5.04 27.00 -6.18
CA VAL A 18 -6.37 26.43 -5.92
C VAL A 18 -6.90 25.70 -7.15
N GLU A 19 -6.79 26.30 -8.34
CA GLU A 19 -7.18 25.66 -9.59
C GLU A 19 -6.41 24.35 -9.84
N LYS A 20 -5.09 24.36 -9.62
CA LYS A 20 -4.26 23.15 -9.75
C LYS A 20 -4.64 22.06 -8.74
N VAL A 21 -4.96 22.42 -7.50
CA VAL A 21 -5.40 21.47 -6.47
C VAL A 21 -6.73 20.83 -6.90
N ASN A 22 -7.70 21.63 -7.36
CA ASN A 22 -8.98 21.12 -7.83
C ASN A 22 -8.82 20.12 -8.99
N VAL A 23 -7.98 20.46 -9.98
CA VAL A 23 -7.68 19.55 -11.11
C VAL A 23 -7.00 18.25 -10.64
N LEU A 24 -6.12 18.32 -9.65
CA LEU A 24 -5.48 17.14 -9.08
C LEU A 24 -6.49 16.26 -8.32
N GLU A 25 -7.37 16.85 -7.53
CA GLU A 25 -8.43 16.12 -6.82
C GLU A 25 -9.38 15.42 -7.79
N GLU A 26 -9.79 16.09 -8.88
CA GLU A 26 -10.61 15.49 -9.93
C GLU A 26 -9.90 14.30 -10.60
N LYS A 27 -8.60 14.44 -10.92
CA LYS A 27 -7.81 13.35 -11.48
C LYS A 27 -7.67 12.19 -10.51
N ILE A 28 -7.47 12.46 -9.22
CA ILE A 28 -7.39 11.42 -8.18
C ILE A 28 -8.72 10.68 -8.07
N ARG A 29 -9.86 11.39 -8.07
CA ARG A 29 -11.19 10.76 -8.06
C ARG A 29 -11.41 9.90 -9.29
N ALA A 30 -11.15 10.43 -10.49
CA ALA A 30 -11.28 9.68 -11.73
C ALA A 30 -10.38 8.43 -11.75
N LEU A 31 -9.15 8.54 -11.25
CA LEU A 31 -8.26 7.40 -11.09
C LEU A 31 -8.79 6.39 -10.08
N THR A 32 -9.31 6.85 -8.94
CA THR A 32 -9.86 5.99 -7.88
C THR A 32 -11.10 5.23 -8.36
N ASP A 33 -12.00 5.92 -9.07
CA ASP A 33 -13.19 5.32 -9.67
C ASP A 33 -12.82 4.29 -10.75
N SER A 34 -11.85 4.63 -11.62
CA SER A 34 -11.32 3.69 -12.61
C SER A 34 -10.61 2.49 -11.97
N GLN A 35 -10.06 2.68 -10.76
CA GLN A 35 -9.43 1.65 -9.94
C GLN A 35 -10.39 1.05 -8.90
N GLY A 36 -11.69 1.02 -9.21
CA GLY A 36 -12.63 0.13 -8.52
C GLY A 36 -13.23 0.68 -7.24
N GLY A 37 -13.12 2.00 -7.02
CA GLY A 37 -13.76 2.74 -5.93
C GLY A 37 -12.83 2.97 -4.74
N GLU A 38 -13.36 3.69 -3.75
CA GLU A 38 -12.63 4.02 -2.53
C GLU A 38 -12.36 2.76 -1.69
N ILE A 39 -11.11 2.63 -1.24
CA ILE A 39 -10.71 1.59 -0.30
C ILE A 39 -11.25 1.98 1.08
N PRO A 40 -12.02 1.12 1.77
CA PRO A 40 -12.55 1.44 3.08
C PRO A 40 -11.43 1.83 4.07
N PRO A 41 -11.70 2.75 5.01
CA PRO A 41 -10.75 3.07 6.08
C PRO A 41 -10.30 1.80 6.82
N GLY A 42 -9.00 1.67 7.05
CA GLY A 42 -8.40 0.48 7.70
C GLY A 42 -8.21 -0.73 6.77
N MET A 43 -8.49 -0.61 5.47
CA MET A 43 -8.13 -1.59 4.46
C MET A 43 -6.99 -1.06 3.61
N THR A 44 -6.07 -1.94 3.20
CA THR A 44 -4.97 -1.61 2.30
C THR A 44 -4.88 -2.65 1.18
N PRO A 45 -4.53 -2.28 -0.07
CA PRO A 45 -4.25 -3.25 -1.11
C PRO A 45 -3.17 -4.24 -0.67
N VAL A 46 -3.42 -5.52 -0.89
CA VAL A 46 -2.46 -6.60 -0.60
C VAL A 46 -1.17 -6.40 -1.38
N ALA A 47 -1.22 -5.77 -2.57
CA ALA A 47 -0.04 -5.42 -3.33
C ALA A 47 0.87 -4.42 -2.59
N THR A 48 0.28 -3.39 -1.97
CA THR A 48 1.01 -2.41 -1.14
C THR A 48 1.62 -3.10 0.08
N LEU A 49 0.82 -3.91 0.78
CA LEU A 49 1.29 -4.66 1.94
C LEU A 49 2.40 -5.66 1.58
N ALA A 50 2.32 -6.32 0.42
CA ALA A 50 3.37 -7.21 -0.08
C ALA A 50 4.69 -6.46 -0.29
N ALA A 51 4.62 -5.25 -0.86
CA ALA A 51 5.77 -4.39 -1.09
C ALA A 51 6.42 -3.93 0.23
N GLU A 52 5.63 -3.61 1.26
CA GLU A 52 6.15 -3.25 2.60
C GLU A 52 7.08 -4.34 3.18
N TYR A 53 6.75 -5.61 2.92
CA TYR A 53 7.51 -6.75 3.41
C TYR A 53 8.47 -7.35 2.37
N GLY A 54 8.56 -6.77 1.18
CA GLY A 54 9.43 -7.25 0.11
C GLY A 54 9.09 -8.66 -0.40
N ILE A 55 7.84 -9.10 -0.28
CA ILE A 55 7.36 -10.40 -0.78
C ILE A 55 6.51 -10.22 -2.03
N SER A 56 6.31 -11.28 -2.82
CA SER A 56 5.41 -11.19 -3.97
C SER A 56 3.95 -11.07 -3.53
N THR A 57 3.13 -10.43 -4.36
CA THR A 57 1.69 -10.24 -4.10
C THR A 57 0.97 -11.57 -3.87
N LYS A 58 1.27 -12.59 -4.69
CA LYS A 58 0.77 -13.95 -4.52
C LYS A 58 1.13 -14.54 -3.15
N LYS A 59 2.35 -14.29 -2.66
CA LYS A 59 2.77 -14.78 -1.34
C LYS A 59 2.11 -14.01 -0.20
N ALA A 60 1.83 -12.72 -0.38
CA ALA A 60 1.02 -11.96 0.57
C ALA A 60 -0.43 -12.46 0.62
N GLU A 61 -1.02 -12.82 -0.52
CA GLU A 61 -2.35 -13.46 -0.55
C GLU A 61 -2.36 -14.82 0.14
N GLU A 62 -1.37 -15.67 -0.11
CA GLU A 62 -1.20 -16.95 0.58
C GLU A 62 -1.02 -16.75 2.10
N LEU A 63 -0.24 -15.73 2.49
CA LEU A 63 -0.05 -15.36 3.90
C LEU A 63 -1.39 -15.01 4.54
N ALA A 64 -2.15 -14.09 3.95
CA ALA A 64 -3.44 -13.69 4.48
C ALA A 64 -4.42 -14.88 4.59
N LYS A 65 -4.49 -15.73 3.56
CA LYS A 65 -5.34 -16.94 3.58
C LYS A 65 -4.95 -17.90 4.71
N ASN A 66 -3.65 -18.15 4.89
CA ASN A 66 -3.17 -19.15 5.83
C ASN A 66 -3.16 -18.64 7.28
N THR A 67 -3.18 -17.32 7.51
CA THR A 67 -3.29 -16.71 8.84
C THR A 67 -4.71 -16.28 9.20
N GLY A 68 -5.68 -16.46 8.29
CA GLY A 68 -7.08 -16.10 8.52
C GLY A 68 -7.37 -14.59 8.40
N VAL A 69 -6.46 -13.82 7.78
CA VAL A 69 -6.71 -12.41 7.47
C VAL A 69 -7.69 -12.33 6.30
N MET A 70 -8.77 -11.59 6.50
CA MET A 70 -9.81 -11.42 5.49
C MET A 70 -9.25 -10.75 4.23
N LEU A 71 -9.62 -11.30 3.06
CA LEU A 71 -9.33 -10.73 1.75
C LEU A 71 -10.63 -10.31 1.08
N VAL A 72 -10.72 -9.05 0.71
CA VAL A 72 -11.87 -8.51 -0.05
C VAL A 72 -11.40 -8.21 -1.46
N LYS A 73 -12.08 -8.79 -2.45
CA LYS A 73 -11.78 -8.54 -3.86
C LYS A 73 -12.34 -7.18 -4.27
N ILE A 74 -11.51 -6.32 -4.84
CA ILE A 74 -11.93 -5.01 -5.36
C ILE A 74 -12.27 -5.09 -6.85
N LYS A 75 -13.13 -4.17 -7.32
CA LYS A 75 -13.63 -4.17 -8.71
C LYS A 75 -12.53 -3.95 -9.75
N SER A 76 -11.48 -3.23 -9.40
CA SER A 76 -10.28 -3.02 -10.24
C SER A 76 -9.37 -4.22 -10.37
N GLY A 77 -9.66 -5.31 -9.66
CA GLY A 77 -8.78 -6.46 -9.56
C GLY A 77 -7.82 -6.35 -8.37
N GLY A 78 -7.35 -7.51 -7.93
CA GLY A 78 -6.58 -7.62 -6.70
C GLY A 78 -7.45 -7.72 -5.44
N PHE A 79 -6.79 -7.72 -4.29
CA PHE A 79 -7.40 -7.86 -2.98
C PHE A 79 -6.99 -6.73 -2.06
N VAL A 80 -7.88 -6.34 -1.16
CA VAL A 80 -7.58 -5.51 0.01
C VAL A 80 -7.70 -6.35 1.28
N ALA A 81 -6.90 -6.02 2.27
CA ALA A 81 -6.90 -6.67 3.58
C ALA A 81 -6.89 -5.61 4.70
N PRO A 82 -7.42 -5.93 5.90
CA PRO A 82 -7.25 -5.09 7.07
C PRO A 82 -5.77 -4.91 7.39
N ASP A 83 -5.29 -3.67 7.40
CA ASP A 83 -3.87 -3.36 7.39
C ASP A 83 -3.16 -3.79 8.68
N GLU A 84 -3.73 -3.47 9.84
CA GLU A 84 -3.17 -3.85 11.15
C GLU A 84 -3.05 -5.37 11.31
N LYS A 85 -4.15 -6.10 11.05
CA LYS A 85 -4.19 -7.56 11.17
C LYS A 85 -3.24 -8.23 10.20
N PHE A 86 -3.14 -7.72 8.97
CA PHE A 86 -2.17 -8.24 8.01
C PHE A 86 -0.74 -8.03 8.49
N ARG A 87 -0.41 -6.82 8.98
CA ARG A 87 0.94 -6.50 9.45
C ARG A 87 1.35 -7.35 10.65
N GLU A 88 0.44 -7.59 11.59
CA GLU A 88 0.67 -8.52 12.71
C GLU A 88 0.98 -9.94 12.24
N ALA A 89 0.13 -10.48 11.37
CA ALA A 89 0.32 -11.80 10.79
C ALA A 89 1.63 -11.90 10.00
N ALA A 90 1.95 -10.88 9.20
CA ALA A 90 3.18 -10.80 8.42
C ALA A 90 4.41 -10.76 9.32
N ARG A 91 4.40 -9.96 10.40
CA ARG A 91 5.50 -9.94 11.37
C ARG A 91 5.70 -11.32 12.01
N LEU A 92 4.63 -11.99 12.41
CA LEU A 92 4.72 -13.31 13.04
C LEU A 92 5.34 -14.34 12.08
N VAL A 93 4.81 -14.43 10.86
CA VAL A 93 5.19 -15.45 9.87
C VAL A 93 6.57 -15.18 9.25
N LEU A 94 6.89 -13.93 8.95
CA LEU A 94 8.16 -13.59 8.29
C LEU A 94 9.32 -13.62 9.29
N ARG A 95 9.09 -13.38 10.59
CA ARG A 95 10.12 -13.55 11.63
C ARG A 95 10.48 -15.00 11.90
N SER A 96 9.51 -15.91 11.81
CA SER A 96 9.75 -17.35 11.98
C SER A 96 10.29 -18.02 10.71
N ALA A 97 10.35 -17.31 9.58
CA ALA A 97 10.88 -17.85 8.33
C ALA A 97 12.40 -18.08 8.42
N LYS A 98 12.85 -19.24 7.94
CA LYS A 98 14.26 -19.63 7.94
C LYS A 98 14.86 -19.52 6.54
N ARG A 99 16.14 -19.12 6.47
CA ARG A 99 16.90 -19.00 5.24
C ARG A 99 18.25 -19.69 5.39
N LYS A 100 18.63 -20.51 4.41
CA LYS A 100 20.00 -21.06 4.33
C LYS A 100 20.96 -19.93 3.93
N TYR A 101 22.11 -19.84 4.59
CA TYR A 101 23.14 -18.84 4.28
C TYR A 101 23.48 -18.84 2.77
N GLY A 102 23.50 -17.65 2.16
CA GLY A 102 23.73 -17.46 0.73
C GLY A 102 22.57 -17.83 -0.22
N SER A 103 21.47 -18.43 0.25
CA SER A 103 20.32 -18.76 -0.63
C SER A 103 19.46 -17.52 -0.89
N ALA A 104 18.90 -17.30 -2.07
CA ALA A 104 17.90 -16.22 -2.27
C ALA A 104 16.53 -16.52 -1.62
N TYR A 105 16.32 -17.75 -1.14
CA TYR A 105 15.01 -18.25 -0.74
C TYR A 105 14.86 -18.42 0.77
N TRP A 106 13.70 -18.01 1.26
CA TRP A 106 13.19 -18.22 2.60
C TRP A 106 12.20 -19.38 2.62
N PHE A 107 12.04 -20.01 3.78
CA PHE A 107 11.08 -21.06 4.01
C PHE A 107 10.29 -20.81 5.29
N HIS A 108 8.97 -20.95 5.22
CA HIS A 108 8.09 -21.00 6.37
C HIS A 108 7.06 -22.13 6.18
N PRO A 109 6.71 -22.92 7.22
CA PRO A 109 5.74 -24.01 7.09
C PRO A 109 4.40 -23.58 6.46
N LEU A 110 3.93 -22.37 6.77
CA LEU A 110 2.70 -21.81 6.21
C LEU A 110 2.83 -21.20 4.81
N LEU A 111 4.03 -20.82 4.36
CA LEU A 111 4.21 -20.14 3.05
C LEU A 111 4.98 -20.98 2.04
N GLY A 112 5.54 -22.11 2.47
CA GLY A 112 6.52 -22.86 1.71
C GLY A 112 7.76 -22.03 1.40
N LYS A 113 8.31 -22.20 0.20
CA LYS A 113 9.47 -21.48 -0.31
C LYS A 113 9.06 -20.14 -0.93
N PHE A 114 9.73 -19.06 -0.57
CA PHE A 114 9.47 -17.72 -1.12
C PHE A 114 10.75 -16.87 -1.18
N GLN A 115 10.69 -15.78 -1.93
CA GLN A 115 11.74 -14.75 -1.97
C GLN A 115 11.30 -13.55 -1.15
N MET A 116 12.25 -12.88 -0.51
CA MET A 116 12.00 -11.66 0.26
C MET A 116 13.14 -10.68 0.00
N SER A 117 12.81 -9.51 -0.54
CA SER A 117 13.74 -8.42 -0.81
C SER A 117 13.60 -7.36 0.30
N GLY A 118 14.35 -7.53 1.38
CA GLY A 118 14.33 -6.63 2.54
C GLY A 118 14.61 -7.38 3.84
N GLY A 119 15.19 -6.69 4.83
CA GLY A 119 15.21 -7.19 6.21
C GLY A 119 13.80 -7.14 6.79
N ILE A 120 13.48 -8.04 7.72
CA ILE A 120 12.19 -8.02 8.41
C ILE A 120 12.04 -6.65 9.11
N PRO A 121 11.02 -5.84 8.81
CA PRO A 121 10.83 -4.55 9.47
C PRO A 121 10.74 -4.72 11.01
N LYS A 122 11.35 -3.78 11.74
CA LYS A 122 11.39 -3.78 13.22
C LYS A 122 10.00 -3.78 13.85
#